data_AF-A0A9W8XAB7-F1
#
_entry.id   AF-A0A9W8XAB7-F1
#
_cell.length_a   1.000
_cell.length_b   1.000
_cell.length_c   1.000
_cell.angle_alpha   90.00
_cell.angle_beta   90.00
_cell.angle_gamma   90.00
#
_symmetry.space_group_name_H-M   'P 1'
#
loop_
_entity.id
_entity.type
_entity.pdbx_description
1 polymer ?
#
loop_
_entity_poly.entity_id
_entity_poly.type
_entity_poly.pdbx_seq_one_letter_code
_entity_poly.pdbx_strand_id
1 'polypeptide(L)'
;MPFYVLKNEDSKGRTRTALRTEPHREGKDMSFLANSKASSYNWTTARIEPAHISITVCGVADRRWKAYAFVDGDEEMSEGEFDYGTVVPDMLTDRDTDANCPIWNPREYFLLVVLIRLDQVAREWESLIRKIVRGVREQTDDSRTKASIASDPEHNQDTVKTYENAIEVLRVLRDTLSDNNEAWTRFSAPHGDIGFFGDFEHVPESSRTHIMGCLREIRSNFGRLSDLQRKLETLERRYQSRVESLERRLTIESNQAAKRSGSISELMVSWVSPAAVVSAVFAIPEPFGNFRRTWKSFAIAMIVVTAILNLLVFTKEKQLLKTKSPKHVHTSILALRDRLPLHQLPLAWRRAHRQNRLLRTDTEATLIEPNSAEMASSGRPALAAQTELVEITMPPACRTRNP
;
A
#
# COMPACT_ATOMS: atom_id res chain seq x y z
N MET A 1 0.87 16.20 14.15
CA MET A 1 1.01 14.74 14.10
C MET A 1 0.06 14.17 13.04
N PRO A 2 0.60 13.73 11.89
CA PRO A 2 -0.17 13.09 10.83
C PRO A 2 -0.60 11.66 11.19
N PHE A 3 -1.78 11.26 10.75
CA PHE A 3 -2.35 9.92 10.89
C PHE A 3 -3.39 9.66 9.78
N TYR A 4 -4.00 8.47 9.77
CA TYR A 4 -5.08 8.13 8.83
C TYR A 4 -6.33 7.73 9.59
N VAL A 5 -7.48 8.20 9.10
CA VAL A 5 -8.80 7.81 9.60
C VAL A 5 -9.50 6.99 8.54
N LEU A 6 -10.13 5.88 8.95
CA LEU A 6 -11.00 5.10 8.08
C LEU A 6 -12.41 5.71 8.09
N LYS A 7 -12.89 6.17 6.93
CA LYS A 7 -14.24 6.70 6.76
C LYS A 7 -15.08 5.76 5.91
N ASN A 8 -16.37 5.66 6.25
CA ASN A 8 -17.40 4.99 5.45
C ASN A 8 -18.41 6.03 4.98
N GLU A 9 -18.69 6.10 3.68
CA GLU A 9 -19.63 7.10 3.13
C GLU A 9 -21.07 6.90 3.63
N ASP A 10 -21.47 5.67 3.94
CA ASP A 10 -22.84 5.32 4.36
C ASP A 10 -23.26 5.92 5.71
N SER A 11 -22.30 6.44 6.49
CA SER A 11 -22.58 7.08 7.78
C SER A 11 -23.36 8.39 7.67
N LYS A 12 -23.61 8.91 6.46
CA LYS A 12 -24.31 10.19 6.25
C LYS A 12 -25.59 10.03 5.44
N GLY A 13 -26.59 9.41 6.08
CA GLY A 13 -28.00 9.71 5.84
C GLY A 13 -28.43 11.11 6.32
N ARG A 14 -27.48 11.99 6.69
CA ARG A 14 -27.75 13.40 6.98
C ARG A 14 -27.47 14.22 5.72
N THR A 15 -28.56 14.68 5.12
CA THR A 15 -28.67 15.73 4.11
C THR A 15 -27.74 16.90 4.44
N ARG A 16 -26.48 16.81 4.01
CA ARG A 16 -25.55 17.93 3.98
C ARG A 16 -26.03 18.87 2.89
N THR A 17 -26.67 19.95 3.31
CA THR A 17 -27.05 21.11 2.49
C THR A 17 -25.81 21.71 1.81
N ALA A 18 -25.53 21.23 0.59
CA ALA A 18 -25.04 21.89 -0.62
C ALA A 18 -24.00 23.05 -0.61
N LEU A 19 -23.35 23.43 0.49
CA LEU A 19 -22.52 24.65 0.53
C LEU A 19 -21.05 24.49 0.94
N ARG A 20 -20.54 23.27 1.19
CA ARG A 20 -19.09 23.07 1.42
C ARG A 20 -18.38 22.63 0.14
N THR A 21 -17.89 23.60 -0.61
CA THR A 21 -16.87 23.46 -1.66
C THR A 21 -15.48 23.24 -1.04
N GLU A 22 -15.36 22.38 -0.04
CA GLU A 22 -14.04 22.06 0.49
C GLU A 22 -13.35 21.07 -0.45
N PRO A 23 -12.08 21.34 -0.81
CA PRO A 23 -11.30 20.39 -1.59
C PRO A 23 -11.18 19.12 -0.76
N HIS A 24 -11.89 18.09 -1.19
CA HIS A 24 -11.83 16.77 -0.58
C HIS A 24 -10.38 16.30 -0.61
N ARG A 25 -9.77 16.07 0.55
CA ARG A 25 -8.40 15.54 0.60
C ARG A 25 -8.39 14.20 -0.14
N GLU A 26 -7.36 13.98 -0.95
CA GLU A 26 -7.21 12.75 -1.72
C GLU A 26 -7.09 11.56 -0.76
N GLY A 27 -8.22 10.88 -0.55
CA GLY A 27 -8.30 9.67 0.25
C GLY A 27 -7.94 8.46 -0.60
N LYS A 28 -7.38 7.43 0.04
CA LYS A 28 -7.07 6.17 -0.65
C LYS A 28 -8.24 5.22 -0.52
N ASP A 29 -8.67 4.72 -1.67
CA ASP A 29 -9.79 3.80 -1.78
C ASP A 29 -9.47 2.44 -1.14
N MET A 30 -10.40 1.94 -0.32
CA MET A 30 -10.33 0.62 0.32
C MET A 30 -11.35 -0.36 -0.26
N SER A 31 -12.03 -0.02 -1.37
CA SER A 31 -13.01 -0.86 -2.06
C SER A 31 -12.44 -2.21 -2.51
N PHE A 32 -11.12 -2.31 -2.67
CA PHE A 32 -10.47 -3.58 -2.97
C PHE A 32 -10.73 -4.66 -1.90
N LEU A 33 -11.12 -4.28 -0.68
CA LEU A 33 -11.49 -5.18 0.42
C LEU A 33 -12.98 -5.58 0.43
N ALA A 34 -13.81 -5.06 -0.49
CA ALA A 34 -15.27 -5.17 -0.46
C ALA A 34 -15.86 -6.49 -0.96
N ASN A 35 -15.05 -7.36 -1.57
CA ASN A 35 -15.57 -8.53 -2.27
C ASN A 35 -15.93 -9.72 -1.36
N SER A 36 -15.78 -9.62 -0.04
CA SER A 36 -16.24 -10.67 0.87
C SER A 36 -17.69 -10.44 1.28
N LYS A 37 -18.59 -11.31 0.78
CA LYS A 37 -20.00 -11.40 1.23
C LYS A 37 -20.13 -11.67 2.74
N ALA A 38 -19.03 -12.06 3.39
CA ALA A 38 -18.96 -12.37 4.81
C ALA A 38 -18.36 -11.22 5.65
N SER A 39 -17.91 -10.12 5.04
CA SER A 39 -17.33 -9.04 5.83
C SER A 39 -18.42 -8.32 6.61
N SER A 40 -18.24 -8.26 7.93
CA SER A 40 -19.08 -7.47 8.84
C SER A 40 -18.96 -5.95 8.61
N TYR A 41 -18.03 -5.53 7.76
CA TYR A 41 -17.72 -4.13 7.51
C TYR A 41 -18.04 -3.76 6.06
N ASN A 42 -18.73 -2.63 5.85
CA ASN A 42 -18.98 -2.15 4.50
C ASN A 42 -17.71 -1.49 3.92
N TRP A 43 -16.89 -2.30 3.24
CA TRP A 43 -15.70 -1.81 2.55
C TRP A 43 -16.00 -1.14 1.20
N THR A 44 -17.21 -1.28 0.64
CA THR A 44 -17.54 -0.76 -0.71
C THR A 44 -17.38 0.76 -0.80
N THR A 45 -17.62 1.45 0.30
CA THR A 45 -17.51 2.91 0.43
C THR A 45 -16.45 3.32 1.45
N ALA A 46 -15.56 2.40 1.80
CA ALA A 46 -14.51 2.67 2.77
C ALA A 46 -13.32 3.35 2.10
N ARG A 47 -12.80 4.40 2.71
CA ARG A 47 -11.57 5.07 2.31
C ARG A 47 -10.76 5.48 3.51
N ILE A 48 -9.43 5.49 3.37
CA ILE A 48 -8.56 6.10 4.36
C ILE A 48 -8.28 7.55 3.96
N GLU A 49 -8.51 8.48 4.88
CA GLU A 49 -8.23 9.90 4.66
C GLU A 49 -7.06 10.35 5.54
N PRO A 50 -6.13 11.14 5.00
CA PRO A 50 -5.07 11.74 5.81
C PRO A 50 -5.66 12.78 6.77
N ALA A 51 -5.34 12.61 8.05
CA ALA A 51 -5.75 13.47 9.14
C ALA A 51 -4.53 14.00 9.89
N HIS A 52 -4.69 15.14 10.56
CA HIS A 52 -3.62 15.80 11.29
C HIS A 52 -4.15 16.38 12.60
N ILE A 53 -3.34 16.26 13.65
CA ILE A 53 -3.53 16.95 14.92
C ILE A 53 -2.40 17.95 15.11
N SER A 54 -2.73 19.23 15.30
CA SER A 54 -1.78 20.27 15.70
C SER A 54 -2.23 20.85 17.04
N ILE A 55 -1.31 20.99 17.99
CA ILE A 55 -1.58 21.56 19.32
C ILE A 55 -0.57 22.68 19.55
N THR A 56 -1.04 23.82 20.06
CA THR A 56 -0.18 24.96 20.37
C THR A 56 -0.66 25.61 21.66
N VAL A 57 0.28 25.87 22.57
CA VAL A 57 0.03 26.65 23.79
C VAL A 57 0.88 27.90 23.73
N CYS A 58 0.26 29.07 23.90
CA CYS A 58 0.95 30.35 23.87
C CYS A 58 0.48 31.25 25.01
N GLY A 59 1.40 31.99 25.62
CA GLY A 59 1.07 32.86 26.74
C GLY A 59 2.22 33.74 27.17
N VAL A 60 1.89 34.75 27.97
CA VAL A 60 2.87 35.70 28.52
C VAL A 60 3.34 35.30 29.93
N ALA A 61 2.61 34.40 30.59
CA ALA A 61 2.91 33.94 31.94
C ALA A 61 2.23 32.59 32.22
N ASP A 62 2.71 31.87 33.24
CA ASP A 62 2.17 30.56 33.64
C ASP A 62 0.68 30.57 33.97
N ARG A 63 0.11 31.70 34.39
CA ARG A 63 -1.34 31.82 34.68
C ARG A 63 -2.12 32.56 33.61
N ARG A 64 -1.48 32.93 32.49
CA ARG A 64 -2.07 33.68 31.38
C ARG A 64 -1.55 33.13 30.06
N TRP A 65 -2.18 32.05 29.63
CA TRP A 65 -1.91 31.38 28.37
C TRP A 65 -3.23 30.93 27.73
N LYS A 66 -3.16 30.60 26.44
CA LYS A 66 -4.24 30.02 25.64
C LYS A 66 -3.70 28.78 24.95
N ALA A 67 -4.55 27.78 24.82
CA ALA A 67 -4.27 26.58 24.06
C ALA A 67 -5.19 26.51 22.84
N TYR A 68 -4.64 26.09 21.73
CA TYR A 68 -5.34 25.83 20.48
C TYR A 68 -5.04 24.40 20.07
N ALA A 69 -6.05 23.67 19.61
CA ALA A 69 -5.85 22.42 18.91
C ALA A 69 -6.65 22.40 17.61
N PHE A 70 -6.02 21.90 16.57
CA PHE A 70 -6.61 21.69 15.26
C PHE A 70 -6.59 20.19 15.02
N VAL A 71 -7.77 19.58 15.03
CA VAL A 71 -7.95 18.13 14.87
C VAL A 71 -8.74 17.90 13.59
N ASP A 72 -8.14 17.24 12.61
CA ASP A 72 -8.88 16.80 11.43
C ASP A 72 -9.72 15.56 11.79
N GLY A 73 -11.04 15.69 11.76
CA GLY A 73 -11.96 14.58 12.05
C GLY A 73 -13.41 15.02 12.12
N ASP A 74 -14.34 14.08 11.91
CA ASP A 74 -15.79 14.30 12.10
C ASP A 74 -16.18 14.16 13.59
N GLU A 75 -15.31 14.56 14.53
CA GLU A 75 -15.76 14.86 15.90
C GLU A 75 -16.56 16.16 15.80
N GLU A 76 -17.81 16.07 15.34
CA GLU A 76 -18.78 17.15 15.55
C GLU A 76 -18.81 17.39 17.04
N MET A 77 -18.15 18.47 17.48
CA MET A 77 -18.31 18.99 18.81
C MET A 77 -19.78 19.38 18.91
N SER A 78 -20.60 18.44 19.38
CA SER A 78 -22.01 18.69 19.62
C SER A 78 -22.10 19.96 20.45
N GLU A 79 -22.72 21.00 19.89
CA GLU A 79 -23.14 22.21 20.59
C GLU A 79 -24.24 21.83 21.61
N GLY A 80 -23.88 20.97 22.57
CA GLY A 80 -24.73 20.69 23.71
C GLY A 80 -24.84 21.98 24.53
N GLU A 81 -26.05 22.30 24.98
CA GLU A 81 -26.26 23.35 25.98
C GLU A 81 -25.34 23.09 27.17
N PHE A 82 -24.39 24.00 27.40
CA PHE A 82 -23.50 23.95 28.55
C PHE A 82 -24.32 24.17 29.82
N ASP A 83 -24.56 23.11 30.58
CA ASP A 83 -25.09 23.23 31.94
C ASP A 83 -23.95 23.57 32.92
N TYR A 84 -23.87 24.84 33.28
CA TYR A 84 -22.89 25.38 34.24
C TYR A 84 -22.99 24.75 35.65
N GLY A 85 -24.01 23.94 35.94
CA GLY A 85 -24.15 23.16 37.18
C GLY A 85 -23.38 21.83 37.19
N THR A 86 -22.77 21.41 36.08
CA THR A 86 -22.11 20.10 35.92
C THR A 86 -20.62 20.20 35.59
N VAL A 87 -19.91 19.08 35.68
CA VAL A 87 -18.49 18.96 35.27
C VAL A 87 -18.36 19.44 33.83
N VAL A 88 -17.62 20.54 33.63
CA VAL A 88 -17.43 21.12 32.29
C VAL A 88 -16.26 20.37 31.66
N PRO A 89 -16.47 19.59 30.60
CA PRO A 89 -15.38 18.81 30.02
C PRO A 89 -14.41 19.72 29.25
N ASP A 90 -13.12 19.50 29.44
CA ASP A 90 -12.10 20.10 28.58
C ASP A 90 -12.07 19.38 27.22
N MET A 91 -12.38 20.15 26.17
CA MET A 91 -12.49 19.65 24.80
C MET A 91 -11.13 19.27 24.19
N LEU A 92 -10.02 19.84 24.70
CA LEU A 92 -8.69 19.47 24.23
C LEU A 92 -8.24 18.11 24.77
N THR A 93 -8.76 17.72 25.94
CA THR A 93 -8.45 16.46 26.63
C THR A 93 -9.49 15.37 26.40
N ASP A 94 -10.19 15.39 25.25
CA ASP A 94 -11.23 14.39 24.92
C ASP A 94 -12.30 14.24 26.02
N ARG A 95 -12.61 15.34 26.73
CA ARG A 95 -13.63 15.42 27.80
C ARG A 95 -13.32 14.65 29.10
N ASP A 96 -12.12 14.10 29.24
CA ASP A 96 -11.71 13.36 30.45
C ASP A 96 -11.26 14.26 31.61
N THR A 97 -11.06 15.57 31.36
CA THR A 97 -10.60 16.52 32.39
C THR A 97 -11.70 17.52 32.71
N ASP A 98 -11.90 17.80 34.00
CA ASP A 98 -12.81 18.83 34.49
C ASP A 98 -12.18 20.22 34.29
N ALA A 99 -12.73 21.01 33.38
CA ALA A 99 -12.32 22.38 33.12
C ALA A 99 -12.51 23.31 34.33
N ASN A 100 -13.36 22.94 35.30
CA ASN A 100 -13.49 23.68 36.58
C ASN A 100 -12.28 23.47 37.50
N CYS A 101 -11.45 22.46 37.23
CA CYS A 101 -10.21 22.15 37.94
C CYS A 101 -8.99 22.36 37.03
N PRO A 102 -8.70 23.61 36.61
CA PRO A 102 -7.72 23.86 35.56
C PRO A 102 -6.31 23.52 35.99
N ILE A 103 -5.57 22.88 35.08
CA ILE A 103 -4.12 22.71 35.20
C ILE A 103 -3.49 24.07 34.89
N TRP A 104 -2.89 24.70 35.89
CA TRP A 104 -2.34 26.04 35.73
C TRP A 104 -1.04 26.05 34.92
N ASN A 105 -0.18 25.04 35.07
CA ASN A 105 1.11 25.03 34.40
C ASN A 105 0.93 24.71 32.89
N PRO A 106 1.32 25.61 31.96
CA PRO A 106 1.10 25.41 30.54
C PRO A 106 1.89 24.23 29.96
N ARG A 107 3.07 23.91 30.53
CA ARG A 107 3.89 22.77 30.10
C ARG A 107 3.24 21.45 30.49
N GLU A 108 2.75 21.38 31.73
CA GLU A 108 1.97 20.24 32.24
C GLU A 108 0.72 20.02 31.39
N TYR A 109 -0.04 21.09 31.15
CA TYR A 109 -1.25 21.03 30.33
C TYR A 109 -0.95 20.56 28.90
N PHE A 110 0.06 21.14 28.25
CA PHE A 110 0.46 20.74 26.90
C PHE A 110 0.80 19.25 26.81
N LEU A 111 1.59 18.73 27.76
CA LEU A 111 1.96 17.31 27.77
C LEU A 111 0.75 16.39 28.01
N LEU A 112 -0.20 16.79 28.85
CA LEU A 112 -1.43 16.04 29.05
C LEU A 112 -2.25 15.96 27.76
N VAL A 113 -2.46 17.08 27.08
CA VAL A 113 -3.21 17.12 25.80
C VAL A 113 -2.50 16.28 24.75
N VAL A 114 -1.17 16.40 24.62
CA VAL A 114 -0.38 15.57 23.71
C VAL A 114 -0.50 14.09 24.05
N LEU A 115 -0.42 13.71 25.33
CA LEU A 115 -0.56 12.32 25.76
C LEU A 115 -1.91 11.73 25.33
N ILE A 116 -3.02 12.43 25.62
CA ILE A 116 -4.37 11.97 25.31
C ILE A 116 -4.54 11.81 23.80
N ARG A 117 -4.16 12.84 23.02
CA ARG A 117 -4.31 12.81 21.56
C ARG A 117 -3.36 11.81 20.90
N LEU A 118 -2.18 11.56 21.46
CA LEU A 118 -1.27 10.51 21.00
C LEU A 118 -1.85 9.12 21.27
N ASP A 119 -2.46 8.88 22.42
CA ASP A 119 -3.14 7.61 22.71
C ASP A 119 -4.30 7.38 21.75
N GLN A 120 -5.13 8.40 21.50
CA GLN A 120 -6.19 8.35 20.48
C GLN A 120 -5.63 7.93 19.11
N VAL A 121 -4.57 8.59 18.65
CA VAL A 121 -3.92 8.26 17.38
C VAL A 121 -3.36 6.84 17.37
N ALA A 122 -2.73 6.37 18.46
CA ALA A 122 -2.27 4.99 18.56
C ALA A 122 -3.42 3.98 18.42
N ARG A 123 -4.56 4.23 19.07
CA ARG A 123 -5.76 3.39 18.95
C ARG A 123 -6.33 3.36 17.53
N GLU A 124 -6.37 4.51 16.86
CA GLU A 124 -6.81 4.60 15.46
C GLU A 124 -5.88 3.81 14.52
N TRP A 125 -4.57 3.93 14.69
CA TRP A 125 -3.58 3.13 13.95
C TRP A 125 -3.78 1.62 14.17
N GLU A 126 -3.92 1.18 15.42
CA GLU A 126 -4.16 -0.22 15.75
C GLU A 126 -5.45 -0.74 15.10
N SER A 127 -6.53 0.04 15.20
CA SER A 127 -7.84 -0.27 14.63
C SER A 127 -7.76 -0.39 13.11
N LEU A 128 -7.16 0.59 12.43
CA LEU A 128 -6.99 0.61 10.99
C LEU A 128 -6.21 -0.60 10.50
N ILE A 129 -5.03 -0.86 11.07
CA ILE A 129 -4.18 -2.00 10.69
C ILE A 129 -4.91 -3.31 10.91
N ARG A 130 -5.63 -3.46 12.04
CA ARG A 130 -6.42 -4.66 12.35
C ARG A 130 -7.50 -4.88 11.29
N LYS A 131 -8.22 -3.83 10.90
CA LYS A 131 -9.27 -3.92 9.88
C LYS A 131 -8.71 -4.28 8.50
N ILE A 132 -7.60 -3.67 8.07
CA ILE A 132 -6.93 -4.00 6.79
C ILE A 132 -6.50 -5.47 6.76
N VAL A 133 -5.78 -5.92 7.80
CA VAL A 133 -5.29 -7.32 7.88
C VAL A 133 -6.45 -8.31 7.84
N ARG A 134 -7.54 -7.99 8.52
CA ARG A 134 -8.76 -8.80 8.51
C ARG A 134 -9.40 -8.82 7.12
N GLY A 135 -9.59 -7.66 6.48
CA GLY A 135 -10.19 -7.57 5.14
C GLY A 135 -9.41 -8.36 4.09
N VAL A 136 -8.08 -8.21 4.06
CA VAL A 136 -7.21 -8.98 3.14
C VAL A 136 -7.33 -10.49 3.41
N ARG A 137 -7.40 -10.89 4.68
CA ARG A 137 -7.57 -12.30 5.04
C ARG A 137 -8.92 -12.85 4.60
N GLU A 138 -10.02 -12.15 4.89
CA GLU A 138 -11.38 -12.54 4.51
C GLU A 138 -11.46 -12.75 2.98
N GLN A 139 -10.93 -11.80 2.22
CA GLN A 139 -10.92 -11.89 0.76
C GLN A 139 -10.09 -13.06 0.22
N THR A 140 -8.92 -13.32 0.81
CA THR A 140 -8.02 -14.39 0.34
C THR A 140 -8.38 -15.78 0.86
N ASP A 141 -9.09 -15.89 1.98
CA ASP A 141 -9.61 -17.17 2.50
C ASP A 141 -10.93 -17.57 1.82
N ASP A 142 -11.86 -16.64 1.53
CA ASP A 142 -13.05 -16.88 0.71
C ASP A 142 -12.68 -17.42 -0.68
N SER A 143 -11.58 -16.88 -1.19
CA SER A 143 -10.98 -17.26 -2.47
C SER A 143 -10.55 -18.73 -2.50
N ARG A 144 -9.89 -19.20 -1.43
CA ARG A 144 -9.44 -20.60 -1.33
C ARG A 144 -10.56 -21.61 -1.28
N THR A 145 -11.67 -21.27 -0.62
CA THR A 145 -12.81 -22.17 -0.47
C THR A 145 -13.51 -22.40 -1.82
N LYS A 146 -13.51 -21.39 -2.71
CA LYS A 146 -14.06 -21.50 -4.07
C LYS A 146 -13.09 -22.16 -5.05
N ALA A 147 -11.79 -21.90 -4.90
CA ALA A 147 -10.73 -22.44 -5.76
C ALA A 147 -10.57 -23.98 -5.65
N SER A 148 -11.10 -24.63 -4.61
CA SER A 148 -11.05 -26.10 -4.52
C SER A 148 -11.96 -26.81 -5.53
N ILE A 149 -12.82 -26.07 -6.25
CA ILE A 149 -13.77 -26.63 -7.23
C ILE A 149 -13.35 -26.33 -8.67
N ALA A 150 -12.55 -25.29 -8.91
CA ALA A 150 -11.87 -25.05 -10.19
C ALA A 150 -10.64 -24.14 -10.00
N SER A 151 -9.49 -24.53 -10.57
CA SER A 151 -8.29 -23.71 -10.66
C SER A 151 -8.50 -22.57 -11.67
N ASP A 152 -9.30 -21.58 -11.29
CA ASP A 152 -9.62 -20.45 -12.16
C ASP A 152 -8.46 -19.43 -12.17
N PRO A 153 -7.78 -19.22 -13.32
CA PRO A 153 -6.70 -18.25 -13.43
C PRO A 153 -7.14 -16.81 -13.16
N GLU A 154 -8.40 -16.45 -13.46
CA GLU A 154 -8.96 -15.11 -13.22
C GLU A 154 -8.96 -14.79 -11.71
N HIS A 155 -9.29 -15.78 -10.91
CA HIS A 155 -9.38 -15.65 -9.47
C HIS A 155 -8.03 -15.47 -8.76
N ASN A 156 -6.99 -16.15 -9.25
CA ASN A 156 -5.63 -15.95 -8.76
C ASN A 156 -5.13 -14.54 -9.09
N GLN A 157 -5.53 -13.97 -10.23
CA GLN A 157 -5.17 -12.61 -10.63
C GLN A 157 -5.83 -11.56 -9.71
N ASP A 158 -7.11 -11.73 -9.36
CA ASP A 158 -7.78 -10.88 -8.37
C ASP A 158 -7.11 -10.93 -6.99
N THR A 159 -6.65 -12.11 -6.58
CA THR A 159 -5.92 -12.31 -5.33
C THR A 159 -4.58 -11.56 -5.36
N VAL A 160 -3.85 -11.60 -6.48
CA VAL A 160 -2.61 -10.84 -6.66
C VAL A 160 -2.89 -9.34 -6.56
N LYS A 161 -3.88 -8.83 -7.30
CA LYS A 161 -4.27 -7.42 -7.26
C LYS A 161 -4.66 -6.95 -5.86
N THR A 162 -5.36 -7.80 -5.10
CA THR A 162 -5.71 -7.53 -3.70
C THR A 162 -4.45 -7.33 -2.84
N TYR A 163 -3.46 -8.21 -2.97
CA TYR A 163 -2.21 -8.08 -2.23
C TYR A 163 -1.40 -6.86 -2.68
N GLU A 164 -1.35 -6.54 -3.97
CA GLU A 164 -0.67 -5.35 -4.48
C GLU A 164 -1.26 -4.06 -3.90
N ASN A 165 -2.59 -3.92 -3.95
CA ASN A 165 -3.29 -2.78 -3.34
C ASN A 165 -3.03 -2.71 -1.83
N ALA A 166 -3.06 -3.85 -1.13
CA ALA A 166 -2.76 -3.89 0.30
C ALA A 166 -1.31 -3.44 0.59
N ILE A 167 -0.32 -3.91 -0.18
CA ILE A 167 1.08 -3.47 -0.08
C ILE A 167 1.19 -1.97 -0.26
N GLU A 168 0.48 -1.40 -1.24
CA GLU A 168 0.51 0.03 -1.51
C GLU A 168 -0.07 0.86 -0.37
N VAL A 169 -1.14 0.39 0.28
CA VAL A 169 -1.68 1.02 1.50
C VAL A 169 -0.69 0.89 2.66
N LEU A 170 -0.18 -0.32 2.92
CA LEU A 170 0.76 -0.57 4.03
C LEU A 170 2.02 0.30 3.94
N ARG A 171 2.54 0.56 2.73
CA ARG A 171 3.69 1.46 2.52
C ARG A 171 3.39 2.88 2.96
N VAL A 172 2.28 3.46 2.50
CA VAL A 172 1.87 4.82 2.88
C VAL A 172 1.72 4.95 4.40
N LEU A 173 1.08 3.94 5.01
CA LEU A 173 0.89 3.85 6.46
C LEU A 173 2.23 3.77 7.21
N ARG A 174 3.14 2.91 6.73
CA ARG A 174 4.48 2.70 7.31
C ARG A 174 5.31 3.97 7.24
N ASP A 175 5.34 4.62 6.08
CA ASP A 175 6.17 5.81 5.84
C ASP A 175 5.70 6.95 6.75
N THR A 176 4.39 7.14 6.90
CA THR A 176 3.83 8.14 7.81
C THR A 176 4.16 7.86 9.28
N LEU A 177 4.09 6.59 9.71
CA LEU A 177 4.50 6.20 11.07
C LEU A 177 6.00 6.37 11.29
N SER A 178 6.81 6.06 10.27
CA SER A 178 8.26 6.26 10.31
C SER A 178 8.61 7.73 10.52
N ASP A 179 7.97 8.63 9.79
CA ASP A 179 8.17 10.08 9.94
C ASP A 179 7.79 10.56 11.35
N ASN A 180 6.67 10.06 11.90
CA ASN A 180 6.25 10.37 13.27
C ASN A 180 7.26 9.89 14.32
N ASN A 181 7.74 8.65 14.18
CA ASN A 181 8.72 8.06 15.10
C ASN A 181 10.08 8.76 14.98
N GLU A 182 10.48 9.17 13.78
CA GLU A 182 11.70 9.95 13.57
C GLU A 182 11.59 11.35 14.18
N ALA A 183 10.46 12.03 14.01
CA ALA A 183 10.19 13.31 14.65
C ALA A 183 10.27 13.21 16.18
N TRP A 184 9.67 12.17 16.77
CA TRP A 184 9.81 11.89 18.21
C TRP A 184 11.25 11.61 18.62
N THR A 185 12.01 10.86 17.82
CA THR A 185 13.42 10.57 18.09
C THR A 185 14.25 11.86 18.12
N ARG A 186 14.01 12.78 17.19
CA ARG A 186 14.67 14.10 17.18
C ARG A 186 14.26 14.94 18.39
N PHE A 187 12.96 14.99 18.69
CA PHE A 187 12.42 15.73 19.83
C PHE A 187 12.99 15.24 21.17
N SER A 188 13.09 13.90 21.34
CA SER A 188 13.53 13.26 22.58
C SER A 188 15.04 13.04 22.69
N ALA A 189 15.83 13.48 21.71
CA ALA A 189 17.28 13.37 21.74
C ALA A 189 17.89 14.17 22.92
N PRO A 190 19.12 13.84 23.39
CA PRO A 190 19.77 14.56 24.49
C PRO A 190 19.90 16.09 24.30
N HIS A 191 19.90 16.55 23.05
CA HIS A 191 19.91 17.97 22.66
C HIS A 191 18.63 18.38 21.92
N GLY A 192 17.57 17.59 22.04
CA GLY A 192 16.26 17.87 21.46
C GLY A 192 15.41 18.76 22.37
N ASP A 193 14.24 19.14 21.87
CA ASP A 193 13.34 20.07 22.55
C ASP A 193 12.69 19.49 23.81
N ILE A 194 12.81 18.17 24.06
CA ILE A 194 12.32 17.55 25.30
C ILE A 194 12.95 18.18 26.56
N GLY A 195 14.15 18.75 26.45
CA GLY A 195 14.84 19.45 27.54
C GLY A 195 14.04 20.63 28.10
N PHE A 196 13.17 21.25 27.29
CA PHE A 196 12.27 22.32 27.71
C PHE A 196 11.34 21.91 28.87
N PHE A 197 11.01 20.62 28.95
CA PHE A 197 10.15 20.06 30.00
C PHE A 197 10.93 19.58 31.22
N GLY A 198 12.26 19.68 31.22
CA GLY A 198 13.14 19.24 32.31
C GLY A 198 13.52 20.32 33.32
N ASP A 199 13.25 21.60 33.04
CA ASP A 199 13.52 22.70 33.97
C ASP A 199 12.40 22.81 35.03
N PHE A 200 12.74 22.44 36.27
CA PHE A 200 11.83 22.38 37.41
C PHE A 200 12.13 23.36 38.53
N GLU A 201 13.01 24.35 38.33
CA GLU A 201 13.46 25.24 39.42
C GLU A 201 12.29 25.94 40.14
N HIS A 202 11.17 26.16 39.45
CA HIS A 202 9.98 26.84 39.98
C HIS A 202 8.68 26.04 39.87
N VAL A 203 8.77 24.74 39.57
CA VAL A 203 7.60 23.88 39.37
C VAL A 203 7.28 23.13 40.67
N PRO A 204 6.02 23.17 41.17
CA PRO A 204 5.60 22.38 42.34
C PRO A 204 5.88 20.87 42.14
N GLU A 205 6.18 20.17 43.23
CA GLU A 205 6.53 18.73 43.17
C GLU A 205 5.44 17.87 42.54
N SER A 206 4.17 18.21 42.79
CA SER A 206 3.02 17.55 42.18
C SER A 206 3.03 17.67 40.65
N SER A 207 3.18 18.90 40.14
CA SER A 207 3.28 19.18 38.71
C SER A 207 4.50 18.52 38.08
N ARG A 208 5.66 18.50 38.76
CA ARG A 208 6.86 17.80 38.30
C ARG A 208 6.61 16.30 38.14
N THR A 209 6.00 15.69 39.15
CA THR A 209 5.67 14.26 39.13
C THR A 209 4.70 13.94 37.98
N HIS A 210 3.71 14.80 37.77
CA HIS A 210 2.74 14.64 36.69
C HIS A 210 3.36 14.82 35.30
N ILE A 211 4.20 15.85 35.09
CA ILE A 211 4.97 16.06 33.86
C ILE A 211 5.83 14.82 33.54
N MET A 212 6.56 14.31 34.52
CA MET A 212 7.39 13.10 34.36
C MET A 212 6.54 11.86 34.05
N GLY A 213 5.37 11.74 34.67
CA GLY A 213 4.37 10.74 34.34
C GLY A 213 3.94 10.82 32.87
N CYS A 214 3.52 12.01 32.42
CA CYS A 214 3.09 12.24 31.04
C CYS A 214 4.20 11.90 30.04
N LEU A 215 5.43 12.34 30.25
CA LEU A 215 6.55 12.05 29.36
C LEU A 215 6.85 10.55 29.23
N ARG A 216 6.72 9.80 30.34
CA ARG A 216 6.88 8.35 30.34
C ARG A 216 5.78 7.66 29.54
N GLU A 217 4.53 8.07 29.71
CA GLU A 217 3.41 7.50 28.95
C GLU A 217 3.45 7.88 27.46
N ILE A 218 3.85 9.11 27.13
CA ILE A 218 4.09 9.53 25.74
C ILE A 218 5.17 8.63 25.11
N ARG A 219 6.27 8.37 25.82
CA ARG A 219 7.31 7.44 25.36
C ARG A 219 6.77 6.04 25.15
N SER A 220 5.91 5.55 26.05
CA SER A 220 5.23 4.26 25.92
C SER A 220 4.38 4.19 24.65
N ASN A 221 3.61 5.24 24.36
CA ASN A 221 2.81 5.34 23.15
C ASN A 221 3.65 5.37 21.86
N PHE A 222 4.78 6.09 21.83
CA PHE A 222 5.71 6.00 20.70
C PHE A 222 6.35 4.60 20.56
N GLY A 223 6.54 3.88 21.67
CA GLY A 223 6.88 2.45 21.65
C GLY A 223 5.82 1.62 20.92
N ARG A 224 4.53 1.82 21.25
CA ARG A 224 3.40 1.17 20.54
C ARG A 224 3.38 1.52 19.06
N LEU A 225 3.57 2.79 18.69
CA LEU A 225 3.63 3.21 17.29
C LEU A 225 4.81 2.59 16.54
N SER A 226 5.97 2.44 17.20
CA SER A 226 7.14 1.74 16.64
C SER A 226 6.87 0.25 16.40
N ASP A 227 6.14 -0.40 17.32
CA ASP A 227 5.71 -1.78 17.15
C ASP A 227 4.74 -1.95 15.96
N LEU A 228 3.84 -0.99 15.77
CA LEU A 228 2.94 -0.97 14.61
C LEU A 228 3.71 -0.76 13.30
N GLN A 229 4.70 0.13 13.25
CA GLN A 229 5.57 0.30 12.09
C GLN A 229 6.27 -1.02 11.72
N ARG A 230 6.89 -1.70 12.68
CA ARG A 230 7.53 -3.02 12.46
C ARG A 230 6.54 -4.09 12.01
N LYS A 231 5.31 -4.04 12.52
CA LYS A 231 4.22 -4.93 12.08
C LYS A 231 3.84 -4.68 10.62
N LEU A 232 3.73 -3.41 10.20
CA LEU A 232 3.46 -3.03 8.81
C LEU A 232 4.56 -3.56 7.87
N GLU A 233 5.84 -3.38 8.22
CA GLU A 233 6.98 -3.91 7.44
C GLU A 233 6.94 -5.44 7.31
N THR A 234 6.50 -6.13 8.35
CA THR A 234 6.38 -7.59 8.35
C THR A 234 5.22 -8.03 7.46
N LEU A 235 4.09 -7.32 7.51
CA LEU A 235 2.92 -7.58 6.66
C LEU A 235 3.23 -7.33 5.19
N GLU A 236 3.89 -6.21 4.87
CA GLU A 236 4.32 -5.87 3.52
C GLU A 236 5.19 -6.98 2.92
N ARG A 237 6.26 -7.38 3.62
CA ARG A 237 7.13 -8.48 3.19
C ARG A 237 6.36 -9.78 2.99
N ARG A 238 5.40 -10.08 3.87
CA ARG A 238 4.56 -11.27 3.78
C ARG A 238 3.68 -11.25 2.54
N TYR A 239 3.03 -10.13 2.24
CA TYR A 239 2.17 -9.99 1.06
C TYR A 239 2.99 -10.00 -0.22
N GLN A 240 4.17 -9.37 -0.25
CA GLN A 240 5.07 -9.42 -1.40
C GLN A 240 5.50 -10.86 -1.72
N SER A 241 5.88 -11.63 -0.70
CA SER A 241 6.20 -13.05 -0.87
C SER A 241 5.01 -13.87 -1.40
N ARG A 242 3.77 -13.52 -1.03
CA ARG A 242 2.56 -14.17 -1.55
C ARG A 242 2.31 -13.83 -3.02
N VAL A 243 2.48 -12.58 -3.41
CA VAL A 243 2.38 -12.14 -4.81
C VAL A 243 3.38 -12.92 -5.68
N GLU A 244 4.66 -12.91 -5.31
CA GLU A 244 5.70 -13.64 -6.06
C GLU A 244 5.40 -15.14 -6.18
N SER A 245 4.86 -15.74 -5.12
CA SER A 245 4.49 -17.16 -5.13
C SER A 245 3.32 -17.44 -6.08
N LEU A 246 2.30 -16.56 -6.09
CA LEU A 246 1.14 -16.69 -6.96
C LEU A 246 1.51 -16.46 -8.44
N GLU A 247 2.31 -15.44 -8.74
CA GLU A 247 2.80 -15.17 -10.10
C GLU A 247 3.61 -16.34 -10.68
N ARG A 248 4.50 -16.93 -9.87
CA ARG A 248 5.25 -18.13 -10.28
C ARG A 248 4.31 -19.28 -10.59
N ARG A 249 3.27 -19.50 -9.78
CA ARG A 249 2.27 -20.54 -10.02
C ARG A 249 1.50 -20.29 -11.31
N LEU A 250 1.00 -19.06 -11.52
CA LEU A 250 0.31 -18.66 -12.74
C LEU A 250 1.18 -18.85 -13.99
N THR A 251 2.48 -18.51 -13.89
CA THR A 251 3.43 -18.70 -14.99
C THR A 251 3.65 -20.18 -15.30
N ILE A 252 3.76 -21.03 -14.28
CA ILE A 252 3.90 -22.48 -14.46
C ILE A 252 2.63 -23.08 -15.07
N GLU A 253 1.45 -22.69 -14.57
CA GLU A 253 0.15 -23.17 -15.06
C GLU A 253 -0.08 -22.74 -16.51
N SER A 254 0.20 -21.48 -16.85
CA SER A 254 0.13 -20.97 -18.23
C SER A 254 1.08 -21.71 -19.18
N ASN A 255 2.32 -21.93 -18.76
CA ASN A 255 3.28 -22.73 -19.53
C ASN A 255 2.82 -24.18 -19.71
N GLN A 256 2.19 -24.78 -18.70
CA GLN A 256 1.66 -26.13 -18.77
C GLN A 256 0.44 -26.20 -19.69
N ALA A 257 -0.46 -25.22 -19.63
CA ALA A 257 -1.61 -25.10 -20.53
C ALA A 257 -1.14 -24.91 -21.98
N ALA A 258 -0.13 -24.08 -22.22
CA ALA A 258 0.48 -23.88 -23.54
C ALA A 258 1.11 -25.19 -24.06
N LYS A 259 1.83 -25.94 -23.23
CA LYS A 259 2.38 -27.26 -23.59
C LYS A 259 1.28 -28.26 -23.94
N ARG A 260 0.21 -28.34 -23.14
CA ARG A 260 -0.95 -29.22 -23.41
C ARG A 260 -1.64 -28.84 -24.71
N SER A 261 -1.84 -27.55 -24.96
CA SER A 261 -2.40 -27.04 -26.22
C SER A 261 -1.52 -27.37 -27.41
N GLY A 262 -0.19 -27.27 -27.26
CA GLY A 262 0.78 -27.71 -28.26
C GLY A 262 0.63 -29.20 -28.60
N SER A 263 0.61 -30.07 -27.58
CA SER A 263 0.45 -31.52 -27.78
C SER A 263 -0.90 -31.91 -28.39
N ILE A 264 -2.00 -31.24 -27.98
CA ILE A 264 -3.33 -31.48 -28.58
C ILE A 264 -3.33 -31.04 -30.04
N SER A 265 -2.71 -29.90 -30.37
CA SER A 265 -2.59 -29.42 -31.74
C SER A 265 -1.78 -30.39 -32.60
N GLU A 266 -0.70 -30.95 -32.05
CA GLU A 266 0.11 -31.97 -32.73
C GLU A 266 -0.69 -33.24 -33.03
N LEU A 267 -1.48 -33.71 -32.07
CA LEU A 267 -2.40 -34.86 -32.26
C LEU A 267 -3.50 -34.55 -33.28
N MET A 268 -4.08 -33.35 -33.22
CA MET A 268 -5.14 -32.93 -34.14
C MET A 268 -4.63 -32.86 -35.58
N VAL A 269 -3.43 -32.31 -35.78
CA VAL A 269 -2.78 -32.26 -37.10
C VAL A 269 -2.39 -33.65 -37.60
N SER A 270 -1.86 -34.50 -36.72
CA SER A 270 -1.28 -35.80 -37.13
C SER A 270 -2.33 -36.90 -37.33
N TRP A 271 -3.43 -36.88 -36.60
CA TRP A 271 -4.42 -37.99 -36.59
C TRP A 271 -5.81 -37.56 -37.06
N VAL A 272 -6.31 -36.42 -36.59
CA VAL A 272 -7.69 -35.99 -36.87
C VAL A 272 -7.81 -35.39 -38.27
N SER A 273 -6.84 -34.55 -38.67
CA SER A 273 -6.86 -33.90 -39.99
C SER A 273 -6.81 -34.89 -41.17
N PRO A 274 -5.94 -35.91 -41.21
CA PRO A 274 -5.95 -36.89 -42.30
C PRO A 274 -7.27 -37.65 -42.36
N ALA A 275 -7.82 -38.04 -41.20
CA ALA A 275 -9.10 -38.75 -41.11
C ALA A 275 -10.27 -37.94 -41.66
N ALA A 276 -10.32 -36.65 -41.35
CA ALA A 276 -11.34 -35.74 -41.86
C ALA A 276 -11.20 -35.55 -43.38
N VAL A 277 -9.99 -35.31 -43.88
CA VAL A 277 -9.72 -35.10 -45.31
C VAL A 277 -10.07 -36.34 -46.14
N VAL A 278 -9.63 -37.51 -45.72
CA VAL A 278 -9.93 -38.76 -46.45
C VAL A 278 -11.42 -39.10 -46.37
N SER A 279 -12.05 -38.94 -45.20
CA SER A 279 -13.50 -39.13 -45.07
C SER A 279 -14.28 -38.20 -46.01
N ALA A 280 -13.90 -36.92 -46.09
CA ALA A 280 -14.54 -35.96 -46.99
C ALA A 280 -14.39 -36.35 -48.47
N VAL A 281 -13.19 -36.78 -48.89
CA VAL A 281 -12.94 -37.22 -50.27
C VAL A 281 -13.74 -38.48 -50.61
N PHE A 282 -13.87 -39.43 -49.67
CA PHE A 282 -14.62 -40.67 -49.89
C PHE A 282 -16.15 -40.49 -49.84
N ALA A 283 -16.63 -39.40 -49.22
CA ALA A 283 -18.05 -39.06 -49.14
C ALA A 283 -18.61 -38.45 -50.45
N ILE A 284 -17.76 -37.92 -51.34
CA ILE A 284 -18.19 -37.36 -52.62
C ILE A 284 -18.81 -38.49 -53.46
N PRO A 285 -20.09 -38.43 -53.88
CA PRO A 285 -20.75 -39.56 -54.53
C PRO A 285 -20.14 -39.94 -55.88
N GLU A 286 -19.58 -38.98 -56.61
CA GLU A 286 -19.00 -39.19 -57.95
C GLU A 286 -17.64 -39.90 -57.89
N PRO A 287 -17.40 -40.91 -58.75
CA PRO A 287 -16.13 -41.62 -58.80
C PRO A 287 -15.05 -40.72 -59.42
N PHE A 288 -14.11 -40.24 -58.59
CA PHE A 288 -12.86 -39.64 -59.07
C PHE A 288 -11.90 -40.76 -59.52
N GLY A 289 -11.94 -41.10 -60.82
CA GLY A 289 -11.05 -42.09 -61.45
C GLY A 289 -11.42 -43.56 -61.21
N ASN A 290 -10.49 -44.48 -61.56
CA ASN A 290 -10.68 -45.95 -61.45
C ASN A 290 -10.55 -46.52 -60.02
N PHE A 291 -10.65 -45.68 -58.98
CA PHE A 291 -10.47 -46.13 -57.60
C PHE A 291 -11.71 -46.82 -57.04
N ARG A 292 -11.60 -48.12 -56.78
CA ARG A 292 -12.67 -48.92 -56.17
C ARG A 292 -12.76 -48.61 -54.68
N ARG A 293 -13.87 -47.99 -54.24
CA ARG A 293 -14.17 -47.69 -52.82
C ARG A 293 -14.27 -48.96 -51.99
N THR A 294 -13.13 -49.39 -51.49
CA THR A 294 -12.98 -50.52 -50.57
C THR A 294 -12.30 -50.02 -49.31
N TRP A 295 -12.53 -50.68 -48.18
CA TRP A 295 -11.86 -50.33 -46.93
C TRP A 295 -10.32 -50.29 -47.09
N LYS A 296 -9.76 -51.15 -47.97
CA LYS A 296 -8.34 -51.16 -48.32
C LYS A 296 -7.88 -49.85 -48.97
N SER A 297 -8.65 -49.33 -49.93
CA SER A 297 -8.36 -48.04 -50.58
C SER A 297 -8.43 -46.86 -49.60
N PHE A 298 -9.36 -46.92 -48.63
CA PHE A 298 -9.47 -45.90 -47.58
C PHE A 298 -8.23 -45.91 -46.66
N ALA A 299 -7.79 -47.10 -46.22
CA ALA A 299 -6.59 -47.24 -45.39
C ALA A 299 -5.33 -46.74 -46.11
N ILE A 300 -5.17 -47.02 -47.41
CA ILE A 300 -4.05 -46.52 -48.22
C ILE A 300 -4.10 -44.99 -48.35
N ALA A 301 -5.27 -44.43 -48.66
CA ALA A 301 -5.44 -42.98 -48.77
C ALA A 301 -5.12 -42.26 -47.46
N MET A 302 -5.54 -42.83 -46.32
CA MET A 302 -5.18 -42.36 -44.98
C MET A 302 -3.68 -42.28 -44.78
N ILE A 303 -2.95 -43.36 -45.07
CA ILE A 303 -1.48 -43.39 -44.91
C ILE A 303 -0.81 -42.33 -45.80
N VAL A 304 -1.25 -42.19 -47.04
CA VAL A 304 -0.68 -41.23 -47.99
C VAL A 304 -0.93 -39.78 -47.54
N VAL A 305 -2.15 -39.44 -47.15
CA VAL A 305 -2.50 -38.09 -46.69
C VAL A 305 -1.75 -37.75 -45.40
N THR A 306 -1.66 -38.68 -44.45
CA THR A 306 -0.85 -38.50 -43.23
C THR A 306 0.63 -38.28 -43.56
N ALA A 307 1.20 -39.05 -44.49
CA ALA A 307 2.59 -38.90 -44.90
C ALA A 307 2.86 -37.53 -45.56
N ILE A 308 1.94 -37.06 -46.42
CA ILE A 308 2.04 -35.74 -47.06
C ILE A 308 1.96 -34.63 -46.01
N LEU A 309 1.01 -34.70 -45.08
CA LEU A 309 0.86 -33.70 -44.01
C LEU A 309 2.10 -33.65 -43.12
N ASN A 310 2.64 -34.80 -42.71
CA ASN A 310 3.88 -34.87 -41.93
C ASN A 310 5.08 -34.28 -42.69
N LEU A 311 5.16 -34.53 -44.00
CA LEU A 311 6.21 -33.95 -44.86
C LEU A 311 6.08 -32.41 -44.95
N LEU A 312 4.86 -31.89 -45.05
CA LEU A 312 4.59 -30.45 -45.06
C LEU A 312 4.95 -29.78 -43.73
N VAL A 313 4.64 -30.42 -42.60
CA VAL A 313 5.03 -29.94 -41.27
C VAL A 313 6.56 -29.91 -41.15
N PHE A 314 7.23 -31.01 -41.51
CA PHE A 314 8.69 -31.11 -41.43
C PHE A 314 9.43 -30.12 -42.32
N THR A 315 8.90 -29.87 -43.52
CA THR A 315 9.48 -28.86 -44.43
C THR A 315 9.29 -27.44 -43.91
N LYS A 316 8.14 -27.12 -43.28
CA LYS A 316 7.93 -25.82 -42.62
C LYS A 316 8.88 -25.59 -41.44
N GLU A 317 9.10 -26.59 -40.58
CA GLU A 317 10.04 -26.47 -39.46
C GLU A 317 11.46 -26.18 -39.95
N LYS A 318 11.92 -26.88 -40.99
CA LYS A 318 13.23 -26.61 -41.60
C LYS A 318 13.34 -25.22 -42.20
N GLN A 319 12.28 -24.69 -42.80
CA GLN A 319 12.26 -23.32 -43.33
C GLN A 319 12.34 -22.27 -42.21
N LEU A 320 11.63 -22.48 -41.10
CA LEU A 320 11.68 -21.59 -39.92
C LEU A 320 13.06 -21.58 -39.23
N LEU A 321 13.73 -22.73 -39.18
CA LEU A 321 15.10 -22.82 -38.67
C LEU A 321 16.11 -22.11 -39.59
N LYS A 322 15.85 -22.09 -40.91
CA LYS A 322 16.74 -21.46 -41.89
C LYS A 322 16.59 -19.94 -41.96
N THR A 323 15.41 -19.40 -41.64
CA THR A 323 15.14 -17.95 -41.62
C THR A 323 15.54 -17.27 -40.31
N LYS A 324 15.73 -18.02 -39.21
CA LYS A 324 16.46 -17.54 -38.03
C LYS A 324 17.96 -17.43 -38.33
N SER A 325 18.32 -16.47 -39.18
CA SER A 325 19.70 -16.10 -39.41
C SER A 325 20.36 -15.63 -38.10
N PRO A 326 21.59 -16.05 -37.79
CA PRO A 326 22.31 -15.69 -36.54
C PRO A 326 22.52 -14.18 -36.35
N LYS A 327 22.23 -13.35 -37.36
CA LYS A 327 22.36 -11.89 -37.29
C LYS A 327 21.37 -11.21 -36.35
N HIS A 328 20.18 -11.78 -36.11
CA HIS A 328 19.19 -11.20 -35.19
C HIS A 328 19.34 -11.64 -33.72
N VAL A 329 19.91 -12.82 -33.47
CA VAL A 329 20.19 -13.27 -32.09
C VAL A 329 21.27 -12.39 -31.46
N HIS A 330 22.23 -11.89 -32.24
CA HIS A 330 23.28 -11.02 -31.71
C HIS A 330 22.76 -9.64 -31.31
N THR A 331 21.79 -9.07 -32.05
CA THR A 331 21.18 -7.77 -31.75
C THR A 331 20.23 -7.85 -30.55
N SER A 332 19.45 -8.93 -30.40
CA SER A 332 18.57 -9.11 -29.23
C SER A 332 19.35 -9.41 -27.93
N ILE A 333 20.48 -10.13 -28.01
CA ILE A 333 21.36 -10.36 -26.85
C ILE A 333 22.08 -9.06 -26.43
N LEU A 334 22.45 -8.20 -27.38
CA LEU A 334 23.00 -6.88 -27.07
C LEU A 334 21.94 -5.92 -26.50
N ALA A 335 20.69 -5.98 -26.97
CA ALA A 335 19.60 -5.17 -26.42
C ALA A 335 19.15 -5.63 -25.01
N LEU A 336 19.26 -6.94 -24.69
CA LEU A 336 18.99 -7.45 -23.34
C LEU A 336 20.12 -7.13 -22.34
N ARG A 337 21.36 -7.01 -22.83
CA ARG A 337 22.56 -6.68 -22.03
C ARG A 337 22.44 -5.30 -21.35
N ASP A 338 21.74 -4.35 -21.97
CA ASP A 338 21.63 -2.98 -21.46
C ASP A 338 20.42 -2.76 -20.53
N ARG A 339 19.55 -3.76 -20.34
CA ARG A 339 18.31 -3.63 -19.53
C ARG A 339 18.27 -4.46 -18.24
N LEU A 340 19.31 -5.25 -17.94
CA LEU A 340 19.35 -6.12 -16.76
C LEU A 340 20.23 -5.54 -15.64
N PRO A 341 19.70 -5.37 -14.41
CA PRO A 341 20.47 -4.84 -13.29
C PRO A 341 21.56 -5.84 -12.85
N LEU A 342 22.79 -5.32 -12.63
CA LEU A 342 24.04 -6.06 -12.40
C LEU A 342 24.00 -7.15 -11.31
N HIS A 343 23.03 -7.11 -10.38
CA HIS A 343 22.95 -8.04 -9.27
C HIS A 343 22.45 -9.45 -9.67
N GLN A 344 21.82 -9.61 -10.84
CA GLN A 344 21.29 -10.92 -11.30
C GLN A 344 22.23 -11.70 -12.24
N LEU A 345 23.39 -11.16 -12.61
CA LEU A 345 24.31 -11.85 -13.52
C LEU A 345 25.13 -12.94 -12.80
N PRO A 346 25.36 -14.12 -13.45
CA PRO A 346 26.24 -15.17 -12.96
C PRO A 346 27.67 -14.68 -12.69
N LEU A 347 28.34 -15.25 -11.68
CA LEU A 347 29.68 -14.82 -11.22
C LEU A 347 30.76 -14.82 -12.33
N ALA A 348 30.69 -15.74 -13.29
CA ALA A 348 31.60 -15.79 -14.43
C ALA A 348 31.51 -14.53 -15.32
N TRP A 349 30.31 -13.98 -15.49
CA TRP A 349 30.07 -12.78 -16.28
C TRP A 349 30.47 -11.50 -15.54
N ARG A 350 30.40 -11.49 -14.20
CA ARG A 350 30.90 -10.36 -13.38
C ARG A 350 32.42 -10.19 -13.52
N ARG A 351 33.18 -11.29 -13.64
CA ARG A 351 34.64 -11.23 -13.85
C ARG A 351 35.00 -10.66 -15.23
N ALA A 352 34.31 -11.09 -16.28
CA ALA A 352 34.51 -10.56 -17.64
C ALA A 352 34.11 -9.07 -17.76
N HIS A 353 33.03 -8.65 -17.08
CA HIS A 353 32.61 -7.25 -17.04
C HIS A 353 33.60 -6.35 -16.26
N ARG A 354 34.30 -6.89 -15.24
CA ARG A 354 35.35 -6.16 -14.51
C ARG A 354 36.59 -5.92 -15.37
N GLN A 355 37.02 -6.93 -16.13
CA GLN A 355 38.18 -6.80 -17.03
C GLN A 355 37.94 -5.80 -18.18
N ASN A 356 36.74 -5.79 -18.77
CA ASN A 356 36.39 -4.83 -19.83
C ASN A 356 36.22 -3.39 -19.32
N ARG A 357 35.93 -3.18 -18.02
CA ARG A 357 35.80 -1.83 -17.45
C ARG A 357 37.15 -1.19 -17.16
N LEU A 358 38.14 -1.99 -16.77
CA LEU A 358 39.52 -1.53 -16.55
C LEU A 358 40.21 -1.11 -17.85
N LEU A 359 39.88 -1.75 -18.97
CA LEU A 359 40.38 -1.37 -20.30
C LEU A 359 39.75 -0.08 -20.85
N ARG A 360 38.64 0.40 -20.27
CA ARG A 360 37.91 1.58 -20.77
C ARG A 360 38.23 2.84 -19.97
N THR A 361 38.63 2.72 -18.71
CA THR A 361 38.99 3.84 -17.84
C THR A 361 40.30 4.54 -18.23
N ASP A 362 41.16 3.89 -19.01
CA ASP A 362 42.41 4.52 -19.49
C ASP A 362 42.19 5.47 -20.69
N THR A 363 40.98 5.49 -21.27
CA THR A 363 40.63 6.29 -22.46
C THR A 363 39.79 7.54 -22.18
N GLU A 364 39.24 7.73 -20.99
CA GLU A 364 38.33 8.86 -20.67
C GLU A 364 38.87 9.82 -19.59
N ALA A 365 40.12 9.66 -19.16
CA ALA A 365 40.77 10.59 -18.23
C ALA A 365 41.41 11.79 -18.98
N THR A 366 40.63 12.56 -19.72
CA THR A 366 41.01 13.92 -20.17
C THR A 366 39.77 14.63 -20.69
N LEU A 367 39.06 15.34 -19.81
CA LEU A 367 38.22 16.54 -20.06
C LEU A 367 37.10 16.64 -19.01
N ILE A 368 37.21 17.63 -18.12
CA ILE A 368 36.21 18.68 -17.82
C ILE A 368 36.34 19.21 -16.38
N GLU A 369 36.54 20.53 -16.31
CA GLU A 369 36.51 21.43 -15.14
C GLU A 369 35.10 21.63 -14.53
N PRO A 370 35.00 22.16 -13.30
CA PRO A 370 33.73 22.36 -12.60
C PRO A 370 33.15 23.76 -12.87
N ASN A 371 31.81 23.85 -12.93
CA ASN A 371 31.14 25.14 -12.82
C ASN A 371 29.93 25.09 -11.89
N SER A 372 29.76 26.20 -11.19
CA SER A 372 29.04 26.38 -9.95
C SER A 372 27.57 26.80 -10.12
N ALA A 373 26.79 26.52 -9.06
CA ALA A 373 25.67 27.30 -8.51
C ALA A 373 24.43 27.64 -9.38
N GLU A 374 23.25 27.21 -8.92
CA GLU A 374 22.09 28.11 -8.73
C GLU A 374 20.99 27.49 -7.85
N MET A 375 20.49 28.29 -6.90
CA MET A 375 19.34 28.04 -6.01
C MET A 375 18.09 28.72 -6.57
N ALA A 376 16.94 28.03 -6.55
CA ALA A 376 15.60 28.63 -6.47
C ALA A 376 14.64 27.56 -5.91
N SER A 377 14.16 27.67 -4.66
CA SER A 377 13.00 28.46 -4.22
C SER A 377 11.71 28.12 -4.98
N SER A 378 10.96 27.15 -4.46
CA SER A 378 9.61 26.80 -4.91
C SER A 378 8.64 27.00 -3.75
N GLY A 379 7.82 28.05 -3.85
CA GLY A 379 6.74 28.36 -2.91
C GLY A 379 5.52 27.49 -3.15
N ARG A 380 5.00 26.87 -2.07
CA ARG A 380 3.69 26.22 -2.04
C ARG A 380 2.66 27.16 -1.39
N PRO A 381 1.41 27.22 -1.89
CA PRO A 381 0.36 28.01 -1.27
C PRO A 381 -0.19 27.31 -0.02
N ALA A 382 -0.39 28.08 1.05
CA ALA A 382 -1.09 27.64 2.25
C ALA A 382 -2.60 27.56 1.96
N LEU A 383 -3.18 26.36 2.10
CA LEU A 383 -4.61 26.10 1.96
C LEU A 383 -5.34 26.35 3.29
N ALA A 384 -6.55 26.90 3.19
CA ALA A 384 -7.43 27.21 4.33
C ALA A 384 -7.81 25.95 5.11
N ALA A 385 -7.29 25.84 6.34
CA ALA A 385 -7.78 24.90 7.34
C ALA A 385 -9.07 25.44 7.95
N GLN A 386 -10.04 24.57 8.18
CA GLN A 386 -11.21 24.95 8.97
C GLN A 386 -10.75 25.21 10.40
N THR A 387 -10.96 26.46 10.81
CA THR A 387 -10.53 26.97 12.10
C THR A 387 -11.73 26.92 13.02
N GLU A 388 -11.87 25.87 13.81
CA GLU A 388 -12.69 25.95 15.01
C GLU A 388 -11.82 26.53 16.12
N LEU A 389 -11.92 27.85 16.29
CA LEU A 389 -11.19 28.56 17.33
C LEU A 389 -11.90 28.36 18.67
N VAL A 390 -11.51 27.33 19.40
CA VAL A 390 -11.96 27.16 20.79
C VAL A 390 -11.08 28.06 21.67
N GLU A 391 -11.59 29.22 22.03
CA GLU A 391 -10.91 30.12 22.97
C GLU A 391 -11.36 29.82 24.41
N ILE A 392 -10.59 28.97 25.11
CA ILE A 392 -10.80 28.75 26.54
C ILE A 392 -10.11 29.88 27.30
N THR A 393 -10.89 30.87 27.74
CA THR A 393 -10.41 31.90 28.67
C THR A 393 -10.60 31.41 30.09
N MET A 394 -9.50 31.06 30.76
CA MET A 394 -9.52 30.63 32.16
C MET A 394 -10.17 31.72 33.05
N PRO A 395 -11.17 31.39 33.88
CA PRO A 395 -11.77 32.34 34.80
C PRO A 395 -10.73 32.87 35.79
N PRO A 396 -10.83 34.14 36.23
CA PRO A 396 -9.96 34.68 37.26
C PRO A 396 -10.09 33.82 38.52
N ALA A 397 -8.95 33.45 39.12
CA ALA A 397 -8.87 32.55 40.27
C ALA A 397 -9.97 32.85 41.29
N CYS A 398 -10.86 31.89 41.54
CA CYS A 398 -11.80 31.95 42.64
C CYS A 398 -11.02 32.26 43.91
N ARG A 399 -11.19 33.47 44.45
CA ARG A 399 -10.75 33.81 45.81
C ARG A 399 -11.47 32.85 46.73
N THR A 400 -10.78 31.80 47.17
CA THR A 400 -11.21 30.99 48.29
C THR A 400 -11.37 31.94 49.47
N ARG A 401 -12.62 32.23 49.83
CA ARG A 401 -12.95 32.84 51.13
C ARG A 401 -12.44 31.85 52.18
N ASN A 402 -11.34 32.19 52.83
CA ASN A 402 -10.96 31.51 54.07
C ASN A 402 -12.07 31.74 55.10
N PRO A 403 -12.55 30.70 55.79
CA PRO A 403 -13.39 30.86 56.97
C PRO A 403 -12.63 31.53 58.12
#